data_AF-A0A9W8GEP3-F1
#
_entry.id   AF-A0A9W8GEP3-F1
#
_cell.length_a   1.000
_cell.length_b   1.000
_cell.length_c   1.000
_cell.angle_alpha   90.00
_cell.angle_beta   90.00
_cell.angle_gamma   90.00
#
_symmetry.space_group_name_H-M   'P 1'
#
loop_
_entity.id
_entity.type
_entity.pdbx_description
1 polymer ?
#
loop_
_entity_poly.entity_id
_entity_poly.type
_entity_poly.pdbx_seq_one_letter_code
_entity_poly.pdbx_strand_id
1 'polypeptide(L)'
;MINIRQARAGDEIGMQHCNLTNLPENYDMKYWYVLAKLNEEDTTDHPDGHITSLSVMRSYRRLGLAERLMNQSQRAMLESFGSTFVSLHVRVSNQAAFSLYKNTLKF
;
A
#
# COMPACT_ATOMS: atom_id res chain seq x y z
N MET A 1 20.65 4.32 -7.36
CA MET A 1 19.53 5.25 -7.63
C MET A 1 18.22 4.48 -7.46
N ILE A 2 17.21 5.03 -6.78
CA ILE A 2 15.92 4.36 -6.55
C ILE A 2 14.87 4.93 -7.49
N ASN A 3 14.12 4.07 -8.20
CA ASN A 3 13.05 4.46 -9.11
C ASN A 3 11.68 4.00 -8.56
N ILE A 4 10.67 4.87 -8.64
CA ILE A 4 9.28 4.54 -8.31
C ILE A 4 8.49 4.52 -9.61
N ARG A 5 7.82 3.40 -9.87
CA ARG A 5 6.98 3.19 -11.06
C ARG A 5 5.77 2.33 -10.71
N GLN A 6 4.78 2.34 -11.58
CA GLN A 6 3.66 1.41 -11.50
C GLN A 6 4.15 -0.04 -11.58
N ALA A 7 3.59 -0.90 -10.72
CA ALA A 7 3.84 -2.33 -10.73
C ALA A 7 3.25 -2.96 -12.01
N ARG A 8 3.92 -3.99 -12.53
CA ARG A 8 3.54 -4.75 -13.72
C ARG A 8 3.41 -6.23 -13.37
N ALA A 9 2.80 -7.00 -14.27
CA ALA A 9 2.59 -8.43 -14.11
C ALA A 9 3.87 -9.31 -14.15
N GLY A 10 5.05 -8.71 -14.00
CA GLY A 10 6.30 -9.45 -13.76
C GLY A 10 6.98 -9.07 -12.44
N ASP A 11 6.37 -8.16 -11.66
CA ASP A 11 6.91 -7.68 -10.40
C ASP A 11 6.41 -8.51 -9.20
N GLU A 12 5.42 -9.37 -9.38
CA GLU A 12 4.68 -10.07 -8.32
C GLU A 12 5.60 -10.92 -7.46
N ILE A 13 6.55 -11.63 -8.07
CA ILE A 13 7.52 -12.46 -7.33
C ILE A 13 8.38 -11.57 -6.42
N GLY A 14 8.84 -10.42 -6.93
CA GLY A 14 9.62 -9.46 -6.16
C GLY A 14 8.80 -8.84 -5.03
N MET A 15 7.54 -8.50 -5.30
CA MET A 15 6.60 -7.96 -4.32
C MET A 15 6.28 -8.98 -3.23
N GLN A 16 5.99 -10.23 -3.59
CA GLN A 16 5.73 -11.33 -2.67
C GLN A 16 6.95 -11.59 -1.78
N HIS A 17 8.15 -11.66 -2.37
CA HIS A 17 9.38 -11.87 -1.61
C HIS A 17 9.63 -10.73 -0.61
N CYS A 18 9.36 -9.48 -1.02
CA CYS A 18 9.43 -8.33 -0.13
C CYS A 18 8.44 -8.46 1.03
N ASN A 19 7.20 -8.88 0.76
CA ASN A 19 6.20 -9.08 1.81
C ASN A 19 6.59 -10.19 2.79
N LEU A 20 6.95 -11.37 2.29
CA LEU A 20 7.37 -12.54 3.10
C LEU A 20 8.52 -12.21 4.05
N THR A 21 9.42 -11.33 3.62
CA THR A 21 10.57 -10.92 4.43
C THR A 21 10.19 -9.88 5.50
N ASN A 22 9.17 -9.06 5.25
CA ASN A 22 8.90 -7.86 6.07
C ASN A 22 7.64 -7.96 6.94
N LEU A 23 6.67 -8.81 6.58
CA LEU A 23 5.36 -8.87 7.22
C LEU A 23 4.95 -10.31 7.52
N PRO A 24 4.33 -10.56 8.69
CA PRO A 24 3.77 -11.88 9.02
C PRO A 24 2.48 -12.18 8.23
N GLU A 25 1.72 -11.16 7.80
CA GLU A 25 0.56 -11.30 6.94
C GLU A 25 0.99 -11.59 5.50
N ASN A 26 0.78 -12.82 5.04
CA ASN A 26 1.19 -13.26 3.71
C ASN A 26 -0.01 -13.70 2.87
N TYR A 27 0.15 -13.55 1.55
CA TYR A 27 -0.92 -13.80 0.59
C TYR A 27 -0.43 -14.72 -0.55
N ASP A 28 -1.34 -15.55 -1.06
CA ASP A 28 -1.10 -16.38 -2.24
C ASP A 28 -0.74 -15.53 -3.46
N MET A 29 -0.04 -16.14 -4.44
CA MET A 29 0.42 -15.45 -5.66
C MET A 29 -0.68 -14.65 -6.38
N LYS A 30 -1.91 -15.16 -6.37
CA LYS A 30 -3.08 -14.53 -7.00
C LYS A 30 -3.48 -13.16 -6.42
N TYR A 31 -2.99 -12.80 -5.23
CA TYR A 31 -3.34 -11.53 -4.58
C TYR A 31 -2.33 -10.40 -4.87
N TRP A 32 -1.14 -10.71 -5.42
CA TRP A 32 -0.12 -9.70 -5.70
C TRP A 32 -0.39 -8.85 -6.93
N TYR A 33 -1.42 -9.19 -7.72
CA TYR A 33 -1.93 -8.34 -8.79
C TYR A 33 -2.56 -7.03 -8.26
N VAL A 34 -2.97 -6.98 -6.99
CA VAL A 34 -3.73 -5.87 -6.41
C VAL A 34 -3.15 -5.51 -5.02
N LEU A 35 -2.30 -4.49 -4.94
CA LEU A 35 -1.80 -3.94 -3.67
C LEU A 35 -2.83 -3.12 -2.90
N ALA A 36 -3.88 -2.70 -3.60
CA ALA A 36 -4.91 -1.88 -3.02
C ALA A 36 -6.24 -2.14 -3.73
N LYS A 37 -7.31 -2.33 -2.94
CA LYS A 37 -8.62 -2.76 -3.41
C LYS A 37 -9.64 -1.63 -3.22
N LEU A 38 -10.67 -1.61 -4.05
CA LEU A 38 -11.86 -0.80 -3.85
C LEU A 38 -12.92 -1.61 -3.08
N ASN A 39 -13.53 -1.01 -2.07
CA ASN A 39 -14.70 -1.59 -1.43
C ASN A 39 -15.90 -1.41 -2.35
N GLU A 40 -16.50 -2.53 -2.77
CA GLU A 40 -17.63 -2.58 -3.70
C GLU A 40 -18.99 -2.66 -2.96
N GLU A 41 -18.97 -2.69 -1.62
CA GLU A 41 -20.17 -2.93 -0.79
C GLU A 41 -20.99 -1.66 -0.53
N ASP A 42 -20.43 -0.47 -0.78
CA ASP A 42 -21.14 0.79 -0.58
C ASP A 42 -21.78 1.26 -1.88
N THR A 43 -23.10 1.47 -1.85
CA THR A 43 -23.92 2.05 -2.93
C THR A 43 -23.64 3.55 -3.17
N THR A 44 -22.45 4.03 -2.82
CA THR A 44 -22.00 5.41 -2.99
C THR A 44 -21.41 5.62 -4.38
N ASP A 45 -21.55 6.85 -4.91
CA ASP A 45 -21.02 7.25 -6.23
C ASP A 45 -19.47 7.17 -6.32
N HIS A 46 -18.81 6.96 -5.17
CA HIS A 46 -17.37 6.88 -5.01
C HIS A 46 -17.01 5.63 -4.18
N PRO A 47 -16.19 4.71 -4.71
CA PRO A 47 -15.72 3.54 -3.98
C PRO A 47 -14.59 3.90 -3.00
N ASP A 48 -14.59 3.30 -1.82
CA ASP A 48 -13.52 3.49 -0.83
C ASP A 48 -12.27 2.67 -1.19
N GLY A 49 -11.10 3.30 -1.15
CA GLY A 49 -9.82 2.64 -1.34
C GLY A 49 -9.38 1.90 -0.08
N HIS A 50 -8.68 0.79 -0.25
CA HIS A 50 -8.10 0.03 0.85
C HIS A 50 -6.67 -0.38 0.53
N ILE A 51 -5.71 -0.07 1.42
CA ILE A 51 -4.32 -0.52 1.27
C ILE A 51 -4.17 -1.93 1.84
N THR A 52 -3.89 -2.90 0.98
CA THR A 52 -3.79 -4.32 1.35
C THR A 52 -2.42 -4.64 1.97
N SER A 53 -1.34 -4.13 1.41
CA SER A 53 0.01 -4.31 1.94
C SER A 53 0.92 -3.16 1.54
N LEU A 54 1.78 -2.75 2.47
CA LEU A 54 2.87 -1.80 2.24
C LEU A 54 4.13 -2.31 2.93
N SER A 55 5.16 -2.61 2.15
CA SER A 55 6.45 -3.05 2.68
C SER A 55 7.62 -2.36 1.98
N VAL A 56 8.65 -2.06 2.76
CA VAL A 56 9.94 -1.55 2.27
C VAL A 56 11.04 -2.34 2.96
N MET A 57 11.94 -2.92 2.16
CA MET A 57 13.12 -3.65 2.65
C MET A 57 13.90 -2.83 3.67
N ARG A 58 14.33 -3.45 4.76
CA ARG A 58 14.98 -2.78 5.90
C ARG A 58 16.15 -1.87 5.48
N SER A 59 16.98 -2.32 4.54
CA SER A 59 18.13 -1.56 4.01
C SER A 59 17.75 -0.28 3.25
N TYR A 60 16.49 -0.14 2.84
CA TYR A 60 15.98 1.00 2.07
C TYR A 60 14.93 1.83 2.84
N ARG A 61 14.75 1.56 4.14
CA ARG A 61 13.86 2.36 5.01
C ARG A 61 14.48 3.72 5.33
N ARG A 62 13.65 4.66 5.83
CA ARG A 62 14.03 6.04 6.17
C ARG A 62 14.48 6.91 4.98
N LEU A 63 14.23 6.45 3.75
CA LEU A 63 14.47 7.18 2.51
C LEU A 63 13.18 7.81 1.93
N GLY A 64 12.08 7.86 2.70
CA GLY A 64 10.79 8.40 2.25
C GLY A 64 10.05 7.54 1.22
N LEU A 65 10.48 6.29 0.98
CA LEU A 65 9.89 5.45 -0.07
C LEU A 65 8.44 5.07 0.22
N ALA A 66 8.13 4.69 1.46
CA ALA A 66 6.78 4.28 1.85
C ALA A 66 5.76 5.43 1.68
N GLU A 67 6.15 6.65 2.07
CA GLU A 67 5.35 7.86 1.88
C GLU A 67 5.11 8.13 0.38
N ARG A 68 6.16 8.09 -0.44
CA ARG A 68 6.03 8.30 -1.89
C ARG A 68 5.17 7.25 -2.58
N LEU A 69 5.28 5.98 -2.16
CA LEU A 69 4.42 4.89 -2.67
C LEU A 69 2.96 5.10 -2.28
N MET A 70 2.68 5.50 -1.04
CA MET A 70 1.33 5.80 -0.56
C MET A 70 0.70 6.96 -1.33
N ASN A 71 1.42 8.07 -1.49
CA ASN A 71 0.92 9.24 -2.23
C ASN A 71 0.57 8.90 -3.68
N GLN A 72 1.40 8.09 -4.36
CA GLN A 72 1.11 7.62 -5.71
C GLN A 72 -0.10 6.70 -5.77
N SER A 73 -0.24 5.81 -4.77
CA SER A 73 -1.37 4.88 -4.69
C SER A 73 -2.69 5.61 -4.46
N GLN A 74 -2.74 6.54 -3.50
CA GLN A 74 -3.92 7.37 -3.23
C GLN A 74 -4.33 8.21 -4.43
N ARG A 75 -3.35 8.83 -5.10
CA ARG A 75 -3.59 9.60 -6.32
C ARG A 75 -4.20 8.73 -7.43
N ALA A 76 -3.64 7.55 -7.66
CA ALA A 76 -4.16 6.62 -8.66
C ALA A 76 -5.59 6.16 -8.34
N MET A 77 -5.91 5.93 -7.06
CA MET A 77 -7.27 5.60 -6.62
C MET A 77 -8.27 6.72 -6.89
N LEU A 78 -7.90 7.96 -6.58
CA LEU A 78 -8.74 9.13 -6.85
C LEU A 78 -8.94 9.34 -8.36
N GLU A 79 -7.86 9.35 -9.13
CA GLU A 79 -7.90 9.66 -10.57
C GLU A 79 -8.58 8.56 -11.41
N SER A 80 -8.39 7.29 -11.05
CA SER A 80 -8.91 6.17 -11.85
C SER A 80 -10.30 5.73 -11.42
N PHE A 81 -10.65 5.90 -10.13
CA PHE A 81 -11.85 5.32 -9.54
C PHE A 81 -12.69 6.31 -8.74
N GLY A 82 -12.27 7.58 -8.62
CA GLY A 82 -13.01 8.58 -7.86
C GLY A 82 -12.98 8.36 -6.35
N SER A 83 -12.06 7.54 -5.84
CA SER A 83 -12.00 7.22 -4.41
C SER A 83 -11.58 8.42 -3.57
N THR A 84 -12.44 8.85 -2.66
CA THR A 84 -12.21 10.02 -1.78
C THR A 84 -11.65 9.63 -0.42
N PHE A 85 -11.80 8.36 -0.01
CA PHE A 85 -11.32 7.84 1.25
C PHE A 85 -10.45 6.61 1.05
N VAL A 86 -9.42 6.48 1.88
CA VAL A 86 -8.53 5.31 1.89
C VAL A 86 -8.40 4.77 3.31
N SER A 87 -8.69 3.49 3.47
CA SER A 87 -8.59 2.76 4.73
C SER A 87 -7.42 1.78 4.73
N LEU A 88 -6.93 1.43 5.92
CA LEU A 88 -5.89 0.41 6.12
C LEU A 88 -5.92 -0.12 7.55
N HIS A 89 -5.24 -1.24 7.78
CA HIS A 89 -5.02 -1.78 9.12
C HIS A 89 -3.55 -1.63 9.54
N VAL A 90 -3.31 -1.27 10.79
CA VAL A 90 -1.96 -1.21 11.38
C VAL A 90 -1.94 -1.93 12.73
N ARG A 91 -0.93 -2.78 12.95
CA ARG A 91 -0.71 -3.43 14.25
C ARG A 91 -0.37 -2.37 15.30
N VAL A 92 -1.03 -2.42 16.45
CA VAL A 92 -0.80 -1.50 17.59
C VAL A 92 0.68 -1.47 18.02
N SER A 93 1.37 -2.62 17.96
CA SER A 93 2.79 -2.73 18.30
C SER A 93 3.74 -2.15 17.25
N ASN A 94 3.27 -1.88 16.02
CA ASN A 94 4.11 -1.37 14.93
C ASN A 94 4.21 0.16 14.96
N GLN A 95 5.01 0.66 15.90
CA GLN A 95 5.20 2.10 16.12
C GLN A 95 5.75 2.84 14.89
N ALA A 96 6.57 2.18 14.07
CA ALA A 96 7.11 2.77 12.85
C ALA A 96 6.02 3.02 11.80
N ALA A 97 5.16 2.03 11.55
CA ALA A 97 4.02 2.19 10.64
C ALA A 97 2.98 3.16 11.20
N PHE A 98 2.70 3.10 12.51
CA PHE A 98 1.80 4.05 13.16
C PHE A 98 2.25 5.50 12.98
N SER A 99 3.55 5.79 13.21
CA SER A 99 4.10 7.13 13.01
C SER A 99 4.04 7.56 11.53
N LEU A 100 4.33 6.65 10.60
CA LEU A 100 4.18 6.92 9.15
C LEU A 100 2.74 7.33 8.81
N TYR A 101 1.74 6.53 9.19
CA TYR A 101 0.36 6.79 8.83
C TYR A 101 -0.18 8.05 9.52
N LYS A 102 -0.02 8.16 10.84
CA LYS A 102 -0.58 9.27 11.63
C LYS A 102 0.19 10.59 11.44
N ASN A 103 1.51 10.55 11.57
CA ASN A 103 2.30 11.78 11.65
C ASN A 103 2.74 12.29 10.28
N THR A 104 3.12 11.39 9.36
CA THR A 104 3.59 11.76 8.02
C THR A 104 2.43 11.90 7.04
N LEU A 105 1.60 10.85 6.91
CA LEU A 105 0.53 10.78 5.90
C LEU A 105 -0.80 11.38 6.37
N LYS A 106 -0.92 11.75 7.65
CA LYS A 106 -2.11 12.38 8.25
C LYS A 106 -3.40 11.56 8.11
N PHE A 107 -3.27 10.24 8.24
CA PHE A 107 -4.40 9.33 8.49
C PHE A 107 -4.98 9.56 9.89
#